data_AF-A0A5B0PLZ4-F1
#
_entry.id   AF-A0A5B0PLZ4-F1
#
_cell.length_a   1.000
_cell.length_b   1.000
_cell.length_c   1.000
_cell.angle_alpha   90.00
_cell.angle_beta   90.00
_cell.angle_gamma   90.00
#
_symmetry.space_group_name_H-M   'P 1'
#
loop_
_entity.id
_entity.type
_entity.pdbx_description
1 polymer ?
#
loop_
_entity_poly.entity_id
_entity_poly.type
_entity_poly.pdbx_seq_one_letter_code
_entity_poly.pdbx_strand_id
1 'polypeptide(L)'
;MDEDEESESSSSVQETSPNCVVRALKELSDIHRFSQTHHFWRYDKHLCIDRVDWKRKTLNDLQTGLLPLIKPQISILLSSLDLTHLAIHACPHPELTIQIISVIKRTLHQTRSAVELLALREPLPAPSRDHHLGQHKCYRSLRLVRATKELIQEDLCYLFEACALLIWGDENNDHEDLDYEAHASERRQEVMTLAAESQNQVDELIEGSKLSDFDIIQHRWRLASDNLTEALQFLGEMTNRSYSITSRNNNNNNNQDGHQIFEDGLVEDEERNRSADHRERVNRLAKSFIPFVKLGRIFYDKLSKTTTNRPPFRLDTEMSSDELELLADRTSWIESSIDDLMGELSQLHKSSENLERRISWMRNEAVMPLFLGCLWQFSSDH
;
A
#
# COMPACT_ATOMS: atom_id res chain seq x y z
N MET A 1 -48.64 -27.16 43.06
CA MET A 1 -48.35 -26.39 44.27
C MET A 1 -47.07 -26.98 44.79
N ASP A 2 -46.00 -26.43 44.23
CA ASP A 2 -44.67 -26.32 44.85
C ASP A 2 -43.90 -27.67 44.79
N GLU A 3 -42.89 -27.88 43.93
CA GLU A 3 -41.91 -26.98 43.27
C GLU A 3 -41.14 -26.13 44.32
N ASP A 4 -39.81 -26.17 44.48
CA ASP A 4 -38.73 -26.98 43.86
C ASP A 4 -37.86 -27.62 45.00
N GLU A 5 -36.56 -27.94 44.98
CA GLU A 5 -35.40 -27.68 44.09
C GLU A 5 -34.36 -28.82 44.25
N GLU A 6 -33.82 -29.32 43.13
CA GLU A 6 -32.51 -30.01 43.10
C GLU A 6 -31.51 -29.12 42.35
N SER A 7 -30.49 -28.64 43.05
CA SER A 7 -29.53 -27.65 42.54
C SER A 7 -28.40 -28.28 41.72
N GLU A 8 -28.70 -28.71 40.50
CA GLU A 8 -27.66 -29.02 39.51
C GLU A 8 -26.95 -27.74 39.04
N SER A 9 -25.77 -27.47 39.62
CA SER A 9 -24.90 -26.38 39.20
C SER A 9 -24.22 -26.68 37.86
N SER A 10 -24.94 -26.52 36.75
CA SER A 10 -24.36 -26.63 35.41
C SER A 10 -23.34 -25.49 35.17
N SER A 11 -22.06 -25.84 35.09
CA SER A 11 -21.02 -24.89 34.73
C SER A 11 -21.10 -24.58 33.23
N SER A 12 -21.76 -23.49 32.87
CA SER A 12 -21.89 -23.05 31.48
C SER A 12 -20.53 -22.65 30.91
N VAL A 13 -19.83 -23.60 30.30
CA VAL A 13 -18.73 -23.33 29.37
C VAL A 13 -19.35 -22.60 28.19
N GLN A 14 -19.06 -21.31 28.04
CA GLN A 14 -19.49 -20.55 26.87
C GLN A 14 -18.64 -20.98 25.68
N GLU A 15 -19.19 -21.87 24.85
CA GLU A 15 -18.60 -22.22 23.55
C GLU A 15 -18.42 -20.96 22.71
N THR A 16 -17.23 -20.78 22.15
CA THR A 16 -16.85 -19.51 21.52
C THR A 16 -17.21 -19.55 20.05
N SER A 17 -18.41 -19.09 19.67
CA SER A 17 -18.81 -19.05 18.25
C SER A 17 -17.76 -18.35 17.35
N PRO A 18 -17.60 -18.77 16.08
CA PRO A 18 -16.76 -18.07 15.10
C PRO A 18 -17.07 -16.58 14.96
N ASN A 19 -18.30 -16.14 15.24
CA ASN A 19 -18.65 -14.71 15.34
C ASN A 19 -17.82 -13.92 16.39
N CYS A 20 -17.33 -14.58 17.45
CA CYS A 20 -16.38 -13.96 18.38
C CYS A 20 -14.99 -13.74 17.76
N VAL A 21 -14.58 -14.61 16.82
CA VAL A 21 -13.33 -14.47 16.05
C VAL A 21 -13.45 -13.29 15.08
N VAL A 22 -14.59 -13.19 14.37
CA VAL A 22 -14.91 -12.05 13.49
C VAL A 22 -14.84 -10.73 14.26
N ARG A 23 -15.40 -10.68 15.48
CA ARG A 23 -15.28 -9.50 16.36
C ARG A 23 -13.83 -9.23 16.77
N ALA A 24 -13.08 -10.25 17.20
CA ALA A 24 -11.70 -10.10 17.66
C ALA A 24 -10.75 -9.59 16.56
N LEU A 25 -10.97 -10.01 15.31
CA LEU A 25 -10.26 -9.50 14.13
C LEU A 25 -10.63 -8.04 13.82
N LYS A 26 -11.92 -7.70 13.82
CA LYS A 26 -12.38 -6.31 13.60
C LYS A 26 -11.88 -5.36 14.68
N GLU A 27 -11.95 -5.74 15.96
CA GLU A 27 -11.37 -4.98 17.07
C GLU A 27 -9.84 -4.77 16.92
N LEU A 28 -9.13 -5.72 16.31
CA LEU A 28 -7.70 -5.59 16.05
C LEU A 28 -7.44 -4.55 14.95
N SER A 29 -8.15 -4.64 13.81
CA SER A 29 -8.07 -3.64 12.74
C SER A 29 -8.46 -2.24 13.22
N ASP A 30 -9.56 -2.11 13.96
CA ASP A 30 -10.05 -0.82 14.49
C ASP A 30 -9.01 -0.16 15.40
N ILE A 31 -8.44 -0.89 16.37
CA ILE A 31 -7.40 -0.36 17.27
C ILE A 31 -6.18 0.18 16.50
N HIS A 32 -5.83 -0.46 15.39
CA HIS A 32 -4.71 -0.03 14.56
C HIS A 32 -5.10 1.12 13.64
N ARG A 33 -6.25 1.10 12.95
CA ARG A 33 -6.75 2.19 12.10
C ARG A 33 -7.06 3.49 12.85
N PHE A 34 -7.77 3.44 13.99
CA PHE A 34 -8.12 4.66 14.75
C PHE A 34 -6.90 5.41 15.32
N SER A 35 -5.73 4.78 15.37
CA SER A 35 -4.51 5.42 15.86
C SER A 35 -3.87 6.45 14.90
N GLN A 36 -4.46 6.73 13.73
CA GLN A 36 -3.93 7.67 12.73
C GLN A 36 -3.68 9.11 13.23
N THR A 37 -4.28 9.53 14.35
CA THR A 37 -4.36 10.95 14.74
C THR A 37 -3.24 11.47 15.65
N HIS A 38 -2.55 10.60 16.40
CA HIS A 38 -1.66 11.04 17.48
C HIS A 38 -0.17 10.90 17.14
N HIS A 39 0.52 12.03 17.21
CA HIS A 39 1.90 12.23 16.79
C HIS A 39 2.90 11.20 17.37
N PHE A 40 3.68 10.57 16.49
CA PHE A 40 4.92 9.86 16.85
C PHE A 40 5.98 10.80 17.49
N TRP A 41 5.76 12.12 17.44
CA TRP A 41 6.57 13.17 18.05
C TRP A 41 6.37 13.29 19.56
N ARG A 42 6.70 12.25 20.33
CA ARG A 42 6.77 12.36 21.79
C ARG A 42 8.09 13.02 22.20
N TYR A 43 8.00 14.21 22.78
CA TYR A 43 9.16 14.94 23.31
C TYR A 43 9.44 14.51 24.76
N ASP A 44 10.68 14.15 25.07
CA ASP A 44 11.17 13.92 26.43
C ASP A 44 12.38 14.81 26.68
N LYS A 45 12.30 15.71 27.66
CA LYS A 45 13.36 16.70 27.94
C LYS A 45 14.52 16.13 28.78
N HIS A 46 14.48 14.85 29.14
CA HIS A 46 15.45 14.21 30.04
C HIS A 46 16.37 13.17 29.36
N LEU A 47 16.26 13.00 28.04
CA LEU A 47 16.95 11.96 27.28
C LEU A 47 18.38 12.35 26.84
N CYS A 48 19.32 12.42 27.78
CA CYS A 48 20.72 12.76 27.49
C CYS A 48 21.38 11.85 26.43
N ILE A 49 22.35 12.39 25.66
CA ILE A 49 23.16 11.69 24.64
C ILE A 49 23.80 10.40 25.18
N ASP A 50 24.19 10.38 26.46
CA ASP A 50 24.77 9.21 27.15
C ASP A 50 23.80 8.00 27.28
N ARG A 51 22.61 8.07 26.65
CA ARG A 51 21.57 7.04 26.68
C ARG A 51 21.30 6.35 25.34
N VAL A 52 22.04 6.65 24.26
CA VAL A 52 21.80 6.05 22.93
C VAL A 52 21.86 4.51 22.92
N ASP A 53 22.48 3.88 23.92
CA ASP A 53 22.47 2.42 24.09
C ASP A 53 21.05 1.81 24.18
N TRP A 54 20.05 2.52 24.72
CA TRP A 54 18.67 2.00 24.65
C TRP A 54 18.11 2.06 23.23
N LYS A 55 18.45 3.08 22.40
CA LYS A 55 18.07 3.10 20.97
C LYS A 55 18.70 1.92 20.23
N ARG A 56 19.97 1.59 20.53
CA ARG A 56 20.62 0.41 19.96
C ARG A 56 19.93 -0.89 20.39
N LYS A 57 19.59 -1.03 21.68
CA LYS A 57 18.84 -2.20 22.16
C LYS A 57 17.45 -2.30 21.52
N THR A 58 16.65 -1.24 21.53
CA THR A 58 15.30 -1.25 20.96
C THR A 58 15.31 -1.53 19.46
N LEU A 59 16.30 -1.01 18.70
CA LEU A 59 16.47 -1.33 17.29
C LEU A 59 16.86 -2.81 17.08
N ASN A 60 17.75 -3.36 17.90
CA ASN A 60 18.10 -4.78 17.85
C ASN A 60 16.90 -5.67 18.18
N ASP A 61 16.21 -5.41 19.31
CA ASP A 61 15.04 -6.18 19.76
C ASP A 61 13.90 -6.14 18.73
N LEU A 62 13.77 -5.03 18.00
CA LEU A 62 12.88 -4.89 16.84
C LEU A 62 13.32 -5.77 15.66
N GLN A 63 14.59 -5.68 15.26
CA GLN A 63 15.18 -6.37 14.11
C GLN A 63 15.31 -7.90 14.27
N THR A 64 15.58 -8.38 15.48
CA THR A 64 15.86 -9.81 15.76
C THR A 64 14.72 -10.51 16.49
N GLY A 65 13.72 -9.78 16.98
CA GLY A 65 12.61 -10.32 17.76
C GLY A 65 11.25 -9.88 17.22
N LEU A 66 10.88 -8.62 17.42
CA LEU A 66 9.51 -8.16 17.24
C LEU A 66 9.01 -8.22 15.78
N LEU A 67 9.83 -7.83 14.80
CA LEU A 67 9.46 -7.96 13.39
C LEU A 67 9.48 -9.42 12.90
N PRO A 68 10.56 -10.23 13.13
CA PRO A 68 10.56 -11.64 12.74
C PRO A 68 9.41 -12.48 13.32
N LEU A 69 8.88 -12.10 14.48
CA LEU A 69 7.74 -12.79 15.11
C LEU A 69 6.41 -12.59 14.37
N ILE A 70 6.25 -11.56 13.55
CA ILE A 70 5.00 -11.30 12.82
C ILE A 70 4.74 -12.40 11.78
N LYS A 71 5.75 -12.78 11.00
CA LYS A 71 5.63 -13.80 9.93
C LYS A 71 5.08 -15.16 10.41
N PRO A 72 5.66 -15.84 11.42
CA PRO A 72 5.12 -17.10 11.91
C PRO A 72 3.75 -16.91 12.58
N GLN A 73 3.45 -15.74 13.16
CA GLN A 73 2.11 -15.48 13.71
C GLN A 73 1.05 -15.35 12.60
N ILE A 74 1.37 -14.76 11.44
CA ILE A 74 0.53 -14.82 10.24
C ILE A 74 0.32 -16.29 9.83
N SER A 75 1.39 -17.07 9.67
CA SER A 75 1.26 -18.49 9.27
C SER A 75 0.45 -19.32 10.28
N ILE A 76 0.57 -19.06 11.58
CA ILE A 76 -0.21 -19.72 12.63
C ILE A 76 -1.69 -19.31 12.57
N LEU A 77 -1.99 -18.03 12.30
CA LEU A 77 -3.37 -17.57 12.07
C LEU A 77 -3.98 -18.26 10.84
N LEU A 78 -3.29 -18.26 9.69
CA LEU A 78 -3.73 -19.00 8.50
C LEU A 78 -3.95 -20.48 8.78
N SER A 79 -3.07 -21.12 9.57
CA SER A 79 -3.18 -22.55 9.94
C SER A 79 -4.30 -22.86 10.93
N SER A 80 -4.92 -21.83 11.55
CA SER A 80 -6.11 -21.96 12.40
C SER A 80 -7.43 -21.74 11.65
N LEU A 81 -7.35 -21.34 10.39
CA LEU A 81 -8.47 -21.26 9.46
C LEU A 81 -8.41 -22.46 8.50
N ASP A 82 -9.55 -23.00 8.09
CA ASP A 82 -9.57 -23.93 6.95
C ASP A 82 -9.60 -23.13 5.65
N LEU A 83 -8.45 -23.03 4.99
CA LEU A 83 -8.28 -22.32 3.72
C LEU A 83 -8.39 -23.26 2.51
N THR A 84 -8.78 -24.53 2.70
CA THR A 84 -8.98 -25.46 1.58
C THR A 84 -10.26 -25.16 0.81
N HIS A 85 -10.31 -25.53 -0.47
CA HIS A 85 -11.53 -25.45 -1.28
C HIS A 85 -12.62 -26.46 -0.84
N LEU A 86 -12.32 -27.37 0.10
CA LEU A 86 -13.25 -28.37 0.64
C LEU A 86 -13.66 -28.05 2.10
N ALA A 87 -13.33 -26.85 2.58
CA ALA A 87 -13.59 -26.39 3.93
C ALA A 87 -15.10 -26.30 4.22
N ILE A 88 -15.59 -27.12 5.16
CA ILE A 88 -16.98 -27.05 5.66
C ILE A 88 -17.15 -25.87 6.63
N HIS A 89 -16.08 -25.53 7.38
CA HIS A 89 -16.06 -24.39 8.31
C HIS A 89 -14.74 -23.62 8.18
N ALA A 90 -14.80 -22.33 7.86
CA ALA A 90 -13.62 -21.48 7.71
C ALA A 90 -12.82 -21.27 9.00
N CYS A 91 -13.43 -21.46 10.18
CA CYS A 91 -12.77 -21.35 11.48
C CYS A 91 -13.16 -22.53 12.40
N PRO A 92 -12.55 -23.71 12.23
CA PRO A 92 -12.97 -24.93 12.93
C PRO A 92 -12.65 -24.94 14.44
N HIS A 93 -11.74 -24.08 14.92
CA HIS A 93 -11.32 -24.01 16.34
C HIS A 93 -11.26 -22.57 16.88
N PRO A 94 -12.42 -21.89 17.05
CA PRO A 94 -12.48 -20.46 17.42
C PRO A 94 -11.69 -20.06 18.67
N GLU A 95 -11.70 -20.89 19.72
CA GLU A 95 -10.94 -20.67 20.96
C GLU A 95 -9.44 -20.54 20.70
N LEU A 96 -8.90 -21.34 19.78
CA LEU A 96 -7.49 -21.31 19.41
C LEU A 96 -7.20 -20.08 18.55
N THR A 97 -8.07 -19.77 17.59
CA THR A 97 -7.94 -18.60 16.73
C THR A 97 -7.96 -17.29 17.53
N ILE A 98 -8.81 -17.19 18.56
CA ILE A 98 -8.84 -16.04 19.49
C ILE A 98 -7.57 -15.95 20.35
N GLN A 99 -7.03 -17.07 20.81
CA GLN A 99 -5.73 -17.07 21.50
C GLN A 99 -4.62 -16.57 20.58
N ILE A 100 -4.59 -17.00 19.31
CA ILE A 100 -3.63 -16.55 18.29
C ILE A 100 -3.76 -15.04 18.04
N ILE A 101 -4.99 -14.53 17.84
CA ILE A 101 -5.28 -13.09 17.68
C ILE A 101 -4.80 -12.29 18.90
N SER A 102 -4.95 -12.81 20.11
CA SER A 102 -4.44 -12.14 21.33
C SER A 102 -2.91 -12.02 21.37
N VAL A 103 -2.19 -13.03 20.85
CA VAL A 103 -0.73 -13.01 20.73
C VAL A 103 -0.28 -12.03 19.65
N ILE A 104 -1.00 -11.96 18.52
CA ILE A 104 -0.78 -10.96 17.47
C ILE A 104 -0.97 -9.56 18.02
N LYS A 105 -2.13 -9.26 18.64
CA LYS A 105 -2.47 -7.97 19.27
C LYS A 105 -1.37 -7.48 20.23
N ARG A 106 -0.84 -8.38 21.06
CA ARG A 106 0.28 -8.08 21.97
C ARG A 106 1.58 -7.80 21.20
N THR A 107 1.90 -8.58 20.17
CA THR A 107 3.12 -8.43 19.37
C THR A 107 3.09 -7.11 18.59
N LEU A 108 2.00 -6.79 17.88
CA LEU A 108 1.86 -5.54 17.13
C LEU A 108 1.93 -4.30 18.05
N HIS A 109 1.33 -4.37 19.26
CA HIS A 109 1.52 -3.32 20.27
C HIS A 109 2.99 -3.18 20.68
N GLN A 110 3.72 -4.28 20.89
CA GLN A 110 5.14 -4.23 21.27
C GLN A 110 6.01 -3.67 20.14
N THR A 111 5.82 -4.11 18.90
CA THR A 111 6.48 -3.59 17.69
C THR A 111 6.25 -2.09 17.56
N ARG A 112 4.98 -1.65 17.63
CA ARG A 112 4.59 -0.24 17.60
C ARG A 112 5.28 0.57 18.69
N SER A 113 5.19 0.15 19.96
CA SER A 113 5.77 0.89 21.08
C SER A 113 7.31 0.95 21.02
N ALA A 114 7.98 -0.07 20.49
CA ALA A 114 9.42 -0.04 20.23
C ALA A 114 9.78 1.00 19.16
N VAL A 115 8.97 1.13 18.11
CA VAL A 115 9.20 2.07 17.01
C VAL A 115 8.85 3.52 17.40
N GLU A 116 7.77 3.73 18.15
CA GLU A 116 7.45 5.01 18.82
C GLU A 116 8.59 5.45 19.77
N LEU A 117 9.16 4.49 20.51
CA LEU A 117 10.30 4.73 21.40
C LEU A 117 11.55 5.12 20.60
N LEU A 118 11.86 4.48 19.47
CA LEU A 118 12.96 4.91 18.58
C LEU A 118 12.77 6.34 18.03
N ALA A 119 11.54 6.82 17.88
CA ALA A 119 11.22 8.14 17.33
C ALA A 119 11.46 9.32 18.28
N LEU A 120 11.69 9.10 19.59
CA LEU A 120 11.95 10.17 20.56
C LEU A 120 13.11 11.08 20.12
N ARG A 121 12.90 12.41 20.17
CA ARG A 121 13.67 13.38 19.35
C ARG A 121 14.65 14.31 20.09
N GLU A 122 14.56 14.48 21.40
CA GLU A 122 15.38 15.42 22.18
C GLU A 122 15.84 14.79 23.50
N PRO A 123 16.88 15.34 24.17
CA PRO A 123 17.97 16.16 23.65
C PRO A 123 19.08 15.30 23.02
N LEU A 124 18.77 14.69 21.87
CA LEU A 124 19.76 14.24 20.90
C LEU A 124 20.26 15.45 20.08
N PRO A 125 21.34 15.32 19.29
CA PRO A 125 21.64 16.27 18.23
C PRO A 125 20.42 16.53 17.34
N ALA A 126 20.21 17.78 16.94
CA ALA A 126 19.11 18.12 16.05
C ALA A 126 19.25 17.37 14.70
N PRO A 127 18.16 17.14 13.96
CA PRO A 127 18.19 16.48 12.65
C PRO A 127 19.14 17.09 11.60
N SER A 128 19.51 18.37 11.74
CA SER A 128 20.52 19.09 10.93
C SER A 128 21.96 18.98 11.47
N ARG A 129 22.17 18.16 12.51
CA ARG A 129 23.44 18.00 13.23
C ARG A 129 23.70 16.56 13.69
N ASP A 130 22.94 15.59 13.19
CA ASP A 130 23.01 14.18 13.59
C ASP A 130 23.87 13.29 12.66
N HIS A 131 24.67 13.93 11.80
CA HIS A 131 25.68 13.38 10.89
C HIS A 131 26.31 12.05 11.37
N HIS A 132 26.90 12.05 12.57
CA HIS A 132 27.66 10.92 13.10
C HIS A 132 26.83 9.89 13.90
N LEU A 133 25.49 10.03 13.99
CA LEU A 133 24.63 9.07 14.72
C LEU A 133 24.41 7.74 13.98
N GLY A 134 24.77 7.66 12.69
CA GLY A 134 24.64 6.45 11.87
C GLY A 134 23.23 5.83 11.93
N GLN A 135 23.12 4.59 12.41
CA GLN A 135 21.82 3.90 12.53
C GLN A 135 20.80 4.60 13.45
N HIS A 136 21.24 5.54 14.29
CA HIS A 136 20.37 6.27 15.24
C HIS A 136 19.97 7.67 14.76
N LYS A 137 20.30 8.03 13.50
CA LYS A 137 19.79 9.22 12.82
C LYS A 137 18.27 9.30 12.87
N CYS A 138 17.74 10.52 12.97
CA CYS A 138 16.30 10.75 13.02
C CYS A 138 15.57 10.29 11.75
N TYR A 139 16.14 10.52 10.57
CA TYR A 139 15.64 10.07 9.27
C TYR A 139 15.32 8.57 9.26
N ARG A 140 16.28 7.74 9.71
CA ARG A 140 16.11 6.28 9.81
C ARG A 140 15.00 5.90 10.78
N SER A 141 14.98 6.54 11.95
CA SER A 141 13.96 6.30 12.98
C SER A 141 12.55 6.62 12.45
N LEU A 142 12.40 7.70 11.67
CA LEU A 142 11.13 8.10 11.07
C LEU A 142 10.72 7.23 9.88
N ARG A 143 11.67 6.71 9.10
CA ARG A 143 11.35 5.71 8.07
C ARG A 143 10.91 4.38 8.66
N LEU A 144 11.49 3.95 9.79
CA LEU A 144 10.99 2.79 10.53
C LEU A 144 9.58 3.02 11.08
N VAL A 145 9.27 4.23 11.57
CA VAL A 145 7.91 4.64 11.96
C VAL A 145 6.93 4.53 10.78
N ARG A 146 7.26 5.11 9.63
CA ARG A 146 6.43 5.10 8.42
C ARG A 146 6.16 3.65 7.95
N ALA A 147 7.22 2.88 7.70
CA ALA A 147 7.11 1.48 7.23
C ALA A 147 6.39 0.56 8.23
N THR A 148 6.60 0.73 9.54
CA THR A 148 5.88 -0.06 10.56
C THR A 148 4.41 0.34 10.66
N LYS A 149 4.09 1.62 10.43
CA LYS A 149 2.70 2.10 10.36
C LYS A 149 2.02 1.53 9.12
N GLU A 150 2.66 1.59 7.95
CA GLU A 150 2.18 1.05 6.68
C GLU A 150 1.85 -0.45 6.82
N LEU A 151 2.82 -1.27 7.24
CA LEU A 151 2.64 -2.71 7.51
C LEU A 151 1.45 -3.00 8.46
N ILE A 152 1.29 -2.21 9.53
CA ILE A 152 0.29 -2.49 10.57
C ILE A 152 -1.10 -1.95 10.21
N GLN A 153 -1.22 -0.80 9.53
CA GLN A 153 -2.50 -0.13 9.26
C GLN A 153 -3.09 -0.49 7.89
N GLU A 154 -2.25 -0.79 6.91
CA GLU A 154 -2.68 -1.23 5.59
C GLU A 154 -2.65 -2.78 5.58
N ASP A 155 -1.53 -3.40 5.21
CA ASP A 155 -1.40 -4.84 4.92
C ASP A 155 -2.06 -5.76 5.96
N LEU A 156 -1.67 -5.61 7.24
CA LEU A 156 -2.18 -6.48 8.31
C LEU A 156 -3.66 -6.21 8.63
N CYS A 157 -4.13 -4.96 8.58
CA CYS A 157 -5.55 -4.67 8.82
C CYS A 157 -6.43 -5.19 7.68
N TYR A 158 -5.97 -5.08 6.42
CA TYR A 158 -6.65 -5.67 5.27
C TYR A 158 -6.68 -7.20 5.35
N LEU A 159 -5.57 -7.85 5.76
CA LEU A 159 -5.54 -9.28 6.02
C LEU A 159 -6.53 -9.71 7.12
N PHE A 160 -6.57 -8.99 8.26
CA PHE A 160 -7.52 -9.31 9.34
C PHE A 160 -8.98 -9.08 8.91
N GLU A 161 -9.26 -8.08 8.08
CA GLU A 161 -10.59 -7.83 7.51
C GLU A 161 -10.99 -8.91 6.49
N ALA A 162 -10.09 -9.34 5.59
CA ALA A 162 -10.33 -10.43 4.66
C ALA A 162 -10.61 -11.75 5.39
N CYS A 163 -9.85 -12.05 6.46
CA CYS A 163 -10.12 -13.18 7.36
C CYS A 163 -11.48 -13.05 8.07
N ALA A 164 -11.82 -11.86 8.60
CA ALA A 164 -13.08 -11.63 9.29
C ALA A 164 -14.28 -11.73 8.35
N LEU A 165 -14.15 -11.31 7.09
CA LEU A 165 -15.16 -11.43 6.04
C LEU A 165 -15.26 -12.84 5.49
N LEU A 166 -14.17 -13.63 5.46
CA LEU A 166 -14.22 -15.05 5.13
C LEU A 166 -15.04 -15.82 6.17
N ILE A 167 -14.72 -15.69 7.46
CA ILE A 167 -15.45 -16.37 8.55
C ILE A 167 -16.90 -15.87 8.64
N TRP A 168 -17.15 -14.57 8.45
CA TRP A 168 -18.51 -14.04 8.45
C TRP A 168 -19.34 -14.54 7.26
N GLY A 169 -18.74 -14.66 6.07
CA GLY A 169 -19.40 -15.24 4.90
C GLY A 169 -19.75 -16.72 5.09
N ASP A 170 -18.90 -17.46 5.79
CA ASP A 170 -19.08 -18.88 6.13
C ASP A 170 -20.25 -19.12 7.12
N GLU A 171 -20.43 -18.23 8.11
CA GLU A 171 -21.50 -18.34 9.12
C GLU A 171 -22.89 -17.83 8.67
N ASN A 172 -23.02 -17.19 7.50
CA ASN A 172 -24.22 -16.39 7.14
C ASN A 172 -24.79 -16.62 5.72
N ASN A 173 -24.28 -17.58 4.94
CA ASN A 173 -24.78 -17.88 3.59
C ASN A 173 -25.08 -19.38 3.43
N ASP A 174 -26.01 -19.74 2.55
CA ASP A 174 -26.36 -21.14 2.28
C ASP A 174 -25.28 -21.83 1.42
N HIS A 175 -24.67 -22.89 1.97
CA HIS A 175 -23.58 -23.64 1.32
C HIS A 175 -23.99 -24.45 0.07
N GLU A 176 -25.26 -24.40 -0.36
CA GLU A 176 -25.77 -25.13 -1.54
C GLU A 176 -25.73 -24.29 -2.84
N ASP A 177 -25.31 -23.02 -2.78
CA ASP A 177 -25.19 -22.15 -3.96
C ASP A 177 -23.79 -22.23 -4.62
N LEU A 178 -23.76 -22.36 -5.95
CA LEU A 178 -22.54 -22.41 -6.76
C LEU A 178 -21.86 -21.04 -6.86
N ASP A 179 -22.63 -19.94 -6.84
CA ASP A 179 -22.04 -18.59 -6.79
C ASP A 179 -21.39 -18.34 -5.41
N TYR A 180 -21.91 -18.97 -4.35
CA TYR A 180 -21.29 -18.96 -3.02
C TYR A 180 -19.96 -19.75 -3.00
N GLU A 181 -19.90 -20.96 -3.56
CA GLU A 181 -18.64 -21.73 -3.64
C GLU A 181 -17.55 -20.95 -4.39
N ALA A 182 -17.90 -20.33 -5.52
CA ALA A 182 -17.00 -19.51 -6.31
C ALA A 182 -16.44 -18.32 -5.51
N HIS A 183 -17.31 -17.57 -4.82
CA HIS A 183 -16.87 -16.47 -3.97
C HIS A 183 -16.09 -16.94 -2.73
N ALA A 184 -16.49 -18.02 -2.05
CA ALA A 184 -15.73 -18.57 -0.93
C ALA A 184 -14.30 -18.95 -1.35
N SER A 185 -14.14 -19.53 -2.55
CA SER A 185 -12.84 -19.83 -3.16
C SER A 185 -12.01 -18.58 -3.43
N GLU A 186 -12.62 -17.55 -4.03
CA GLU A 186 -12.01 -16.22 -4.26
C GLU A 186 -11.53 -15.57 -2.94
N ARG A 187 -12.37 -15.61 -1.89
CA ARG A 187 -12.05 -15.09 -0.55
C ARG A 187 -10.90 -15.83 0.14
N ARG A 188 -10.80 -17.16 -0.03
CA ARG A 188 -9.66 -17.95 0.48
C ARG A 188 -8.37 -17.58 -0.26
N GLN A 189 -8.42 -17.33 -1.57
CA GLN A 189 -7.28 -16.86 -2.34
C GLN A 189 -6.86 -15.41 -2.00
N GLU A 190 -7.81 -14.49 -1.78
CA GLU A 190 -7.58 -13.13 -1.28
C GLU A 190 -6.75 -13.16 0.03
N VAL A 191 -7.19 -13.96 1.01
CA VAL A 191 -6.51 -14.13 2.31
C VAL A 191 -5.08 -14.69 2.14
N MET A 192 -4.86 -15.66 1.24
CA MET A 192 -3.52 -16.20 0.98
C MET A 192 -2.59 -15.18 0.32
N THR A 193 -3.10 -14.37 -0.62
CA THR A 193 -2.33 -13.32 -1.31
C THR A 193 -1.92 -12.22 -0.34
N LEU A 194 -2.87 -11.63 0.39
CA LEU A 194 -2.61 -10.57 1.39
C LEU A 194 -1.65 -11.01 2.49
N ALA A 195 -1.68 -12.29 2.87
CA ALA A 195 -0.75 -12.84 3.85
C ALA A 195 0.68 -13.01 3.29
N ALA A 196 0.83 -13.42 2.02
CA ALA A 196 2.13 -13.49 1.37
C ALA A 196 2.75 -12.09 1.20
N GLU A 197 1.95 -11.11 0.79
CA GLU A 197 2.33 -9.69 0.69
C GLU A 197 2.75 -9.14 2.06
N SER A 198 1.94 -9.33 3.10
CA SER A 198 2.28 -8.98 4.49
C SER A 198 3.60 -9.63 4.96
N GLN A 199 3.86 -10.89 4.57
CA GLN A 199 5.08 -11.61 4.94
C GLN A 199 6.32 -11.14 4.18
N ASN A 200 6.16 -10.65 2.95
CA ASN A 200 7.23 -10.01 2.17
C ASN A 200 7.55 -8.63 2.75
N GLN A 201 6.54 -7.82 3.06
CA GLN A 201 6.74 -6.50 3.65
C GLN A 201 7.46 -6.56 5.01
N VAL A 202 7.21 -7.59 5.84
CA VAL A 202 8.00 -7.81 7.05
C VAL A 202 9.49 -8.04 6.74
N ASP A 203 9.83 -8.81 5.70
CA ASP A 203 11.23 -9.00 5.29
C ASP A 203 11.83 -7.70 4.76
N GLU A 204 11.13 -6.96 3.88
CA GLU A 204 11.60 -5.68 3.33
C GLU A 204 11.85 -4.64 4.42
N LEU A 205 10.99 -4.57 5.44
CA LEU A 205 11.17 -3.70 6.60
C LEU A 205 12.39 -4.16 7.43
N ILE A 206 12.56 -5.46 7.65
CA ILE A 206 13.71 -6.04 8.35
C ILE A 206 15.03 -5.77 7.59
N GLU A 207 15.07 -5.90 6.28
CA GLU A 207 16.26 -5.61 5.46
C GLU A 207 16.52 -4.10 5.35
N GLY A 208 15.50 -3.32 5.00
CA GLY A 208 15.54 -1.86 4.91
C GLY A 208 16.03 -1.19 6.20
N SER A 209 15.72 -1.75 7.36
CA SER A 209 16.23 -1.27 8.66
C SER A 209 17.77 -1.37 8.80
N LYS A 210 18.40 -2.31 8.08
CA LYS A 210 19.84 -2.64 8.17
C LYS A 210 20.69 -1.94 7.11
N LEU A 211 20.10 -1.58 5.97
CA LEU A 211 20.71 -0.87 4.84
C LEU A 211 21.46 0.41 5.25
N SER A 212 22.51 0.83 4.52
CA SER A 212 23.14 2.13 4.74
C SER A 212 22.21 3.29 4.34
N ASP A 213 22.49 4.52 4.78
CA ASP A 213 21.64 5.68 4.45
C ASP A 213 21.50 5.90 2.93
N PHE A 214 22.53 5.58 2.14
CA PHE A 214 22.46 5.62 0.68
C PHE A 214 21.65 4.44 0.11
N ASP A 215 21.86 3.22 0.60
CA ASP A 215 21.11 2.05 0.14
C ASP A 215 19.60 2.18 0.46
N ILE A 216 19.27 2.78 1.60
CA ILE A 216 17.91 3.15 2.04
C ILE A 216 17.22 4.08 1.03
N ILE A 217 17.97 4.99 0.41
CA ILE A 217 17.48 5.90 -0.63
C ILE A 217 17.43 5.17 -1.99
N GLN A 218 18.48 4.43 -2.36
CA GLN A 218 18.51 3.66 -3.61
C GLN A 218 17.40 2.59 -3.70
N HIS A 219 17.02 1.97 -2.58
CA HIS A 219 15.91 1.01 -2.55
C HIS A 219 14.57 1.69 -2.90
N ARG A 220 14.30 2.92 -2.40
CA ARG A 220 13.11 3.68 -2.86
C ARG A 220 13.17 4.02 -4.34
N TRP A 221 14.33 4.38 -4.86
CA TRP A 221 14.49 4.62 -6.30
C TRP A 221 14.31 3.35 -7.14
N ARG A 222 14.57 2.15 -6.60
CA ARG A 222 14.23 0.88 -7.29
C ARG A 222 12.72 0.70 -7.38
N LEU A 223 12.02 0.76 -6.25
CA LEU A 223 10.56 0.71 -6.19
C LEU A 223 9.91 1.72 -7.15
N ALA A 224 10.38 2.97 -7.16
CA ALA A 224 9.90 3.99 -8.11
C ALA A 224 10.19 3.65 -9.59
N SER A 225 11.29 2.97 -9.91
CA SER A 225 11.59 2.51 -11.28
C SER A 225 10.67 1.34 -11.72
N ASP A 226 10.27 0.52 -10.75
CA ASP A 226 9.40 -0.64 -10.95
C ASP A 226 7.93 -0.20 -11.06
N ASN A 227 7.44 0.67 -10.17
CA ASN A 227 6.15 1.38 -10.27
C ASN A 227 5.98 2.05 -11.65
N LEU A 228 7.00 2.79 -12.10
CA LEU A 228 7.00 3.43 -13.42
C LEU A 228 7.14 2.43 -14.60
N THR A 229 7.52 1.18 -14.34
CA THR A 229 7.46 0.11 -15.35
C THR A 229 6.04 -0.42 -15.51
N GLU A 230 5.30 -0.62 -14.41
CA GLU A 230 3.88 -0.99 -14.44
C GLU A 230 3.02 0.11 -15.07
N ALA A 231 3.26 1.37 -14.71
CA ALA A 231 2.62 2.51 -15.34
C ALA A 231 2.84 2.55 -16.88
N LEU A 232 4.03 2.17 -17.35
CA LEU A 232 4.30 2.04 -18.79
C LEU A 232 3.57 0.87 -19.45
N GLN A 233 3.36 -0.24 -18.74
CA GLN A 233 2.55 -1.34 -19.23
C GLN A 233 1.07 -0.92 -19.36
N PHE A 234 0.50 -0.30 -18.31
CA PHE A 234 -0.88 0.19 -18.32
C PHE A 234 -1.14 1.20 -19.44
N LEU A 235 -0.22 2.16 -19.65
CA LEU A 235 -0.30 3.10 -20.78
C LEU A 235 -0.23 2.38 -22.14
N GLY A 236 0.59 1.31 -22.25
CA GLY A 236 0.64 0.46 -23.43
C GLY A 236 -0.69 -0.26 -23.70
N GLU A 237 -1.25 -0.91 -22.68
CA GLU A 237 -2.52 -1.63 -22.78
C GLU A 237 -3.69 -0.71 -23.13
N MET A 238 -3.83 0.44 -22.45
CA MET A 238 -4.86 1.45 -22.72
C MET A 238 -4.79 1.98 -24.16
N THR A 239 -3.59 2.30 -24.65
CA THR A 239 -3.41 2.87 -26.00
C THR A 239 -3.59 1.83 -27.10
N ASN A 240 -3.22 0.58 -26.85
CA ASN A 240 -3.44 -0.57 -27.76
C ASN A 240 -4.92 -1.00 -27.82
N ARG A 241 -5.60 -1.13 -26.67
CA ARG A 241 -7.02 -1.56 -26.58
C ARG A 241 -7.94 -0.63 -27.37
N SER A 242 -7.66 0.67 -27.35
CA SER A 242 -8.37 1.66 -28.18
C SER A 242 -8.11 1.50 -29.69
N TYR A 243 -6.97 0.96 -30.11
CA TYR A 243 -6.64 0.74 -31.52
C TYR A 243 -7.50 -0.38 -32.14
N SER A 244 -7.71 -1.46 -31.38
CA SER A 244 -8.55 -2.60 -31.78
C SER A 244 -10.03 -2.22 -31.95
N ILE A 245 -10.55 -1.31 -31.12
CA ILE A 245 -11.95 -0.85 -31.21
C ILE A 245 -12.15 0.00 -32.47
N THR A 246 -11.28 0.99 -32.73
CA THR A 246 -11.37 1.84 -33.92
C THR A 246 -11.22 1.03 -35.22
N SER A 247 -10.32 0.03 -35.24
CA SER A 247 -10.16 -0.89 -36.37
C SER A 247 -11.40 -1.76 -36.62
N ARG A 248 -12.15 -2.12 -35.56
CA ARG A 248 -13.36 -2.95 -35.67
C ARG A 248 -14.57 -2.16 -36.19
N ASN A 249 -14.70 -0.88 -35.83
CA ASN A 249 -15.78 -0.03 -36.37
C ASN A 249 -15.59 0.26 -37.87
N ASN A 250 -14.37 0.57 -38.32
CA ASN A 250 -14.12 0.89 -39.74
C ASN A 250 -14.49 -0.25 -40.71
N ASN A 251 -14.47 -1.51 -40.26
CA ASN A 251 -14.79 -2.67 -41.10
C ASN A 251 -16.29 -2.95 -41.24
N ASN A 252 -17.16 -2.33 -40.42
CA ASN A 252 -18.60 -2.60 -40.41
C ASN A 252 -19.41 -1.70 -41.36
N ASN A 253 -18.85 -0.60 -41.87
CA ASN A 253 -19.59 0.42 -42.62
C ASN A 253 -19.95 0.05 -44.09
N ASN A 254 -19.73 -1.20 -44.52
CA ASN A 254 -19.78 -1.60 -45.93
C ASN A 254 -21.00 -2.48 -46.31
N ASN A 255 -22.06 -2.57 -45.50
CA ASN A 255 -23.31 -3.26 -45.88
C ASN A 255 -24.53 -2.69 -45.13
N GLN A 256 -25.27 -1.79 -45.76
CA GLN A 256 -26.73 -1.63 -45.51
C GLN A 256 -27.39 -0.82 -46.64
N ASP A 257 -28.15 -1.51 -47.49
CA ASP A 257 -29.07 -0.87 -48.44
C ASP A 257 -30.27 -0.23 -47.70
N GLY A 258 -30.77 0.87 -48.24
CA GLY A 258 -31.50 1.86 -47.45
C GLY A 258 -32.97 1.59 -47.18
N HIS A 259 -33.44 2.13 -46.05
CA HIS A 259 -34.69 2.91 -45.96
C HIS A 259 -34.60 3.89 -44.77
N GLN A 260 -35.06 5.13 -44.95
CA GLN A 260 -35.25 6.15 -43.90
C GLN A 260 -36.70 6.05 -43.37
N ILE A 261 -37.06 6.36 -42.12
CA ILE A 261 -37.26 7.70 -41.47
C ILE A 261 -37.66 7.38 -39.99
N PHE A 262 -37.26 8.05 -38.88
CA PHE A 262 -36.24 9.10 -38.60
C PHE A 262 -36.04 9.21 -37.04
N GLU A 263 -35.46 10.32 -36.56
CA GLU A 263 -35.42 10.85 -35.17
C GLU A 263 -34.62 10.10 -34.07
N ASP A 264 -34.94 8.89 -33.65
CA ASP A 264 -34.32 8.30 -32.42
C ASP A 264 -32.80 8.08 -32.56
N GLY A 265 -32.36 7.67 -33.76
CA GLY A 265 -30.95 7.41 -34.06
C GLY A 265 -30.02 8.62 -34.01
N LEU A 266 -30.53 9.86 -34.07
CA LEU A 266 -29.69 11.06 -33.98
C LEU A 266 -29.06 11.22 -32.59
N VAL A 267 -29.80 10.86 -31.54
CA VAL A 267 -29.29 10.91 -30.16
C VAL A 267 -28.26 9.82 -29.92
N GLU A 268 -28.49 8.60 -30.43
CA GLU A 268 -27.52 7.52 -30.36
C GLU A 268 -26.22 7.84 -31.11
N ASP A 269 -26.30 8.34 -32.35
CA ASP A 269 -25.11 8.63 -33.14
C ASP A 269 -24.33 9.84 -32.61
N GLU A 270 -25.00 10.86 -32.06
CA GLU A 270 -24.30 11.91 -31.31
C GLU A 270 -23.57 11.35 -30.07
N GLU A 271 -24.22 10.50 -29.27
CA GLU A 271 -23.62 9.97 -28.04
C GLU A 271 -22.47 8.99 -28.34
N ARG A 272 -22.61 8.16 -29.38
CA ARG A 272 -21.52 7.32 -29.91
C ARG A 272 -20.35 8.16 -30.39
N ASN A 273 -20.59 9.30 -31.05
CA ASN A 273 -19.54 10.22 -31.48
C ASN A 273 -18.88 10.95 -30.31
N ARG A 274 -19.65 11.40 -29.30
CA ARG A 274 -19.10 11.97 -28.04
C ARG A 274 -18.21 10.97 -27.31
N SER A 275 -18.66 9.71 -27.20
CA SER A 275 -17.88 8.61 -26.62
C SER A 275 -16.59 8.30 -27.41
N ALA A 276 -16.65 8.35 -28.74
CA ALA A 276 -15.50 8.13 -29.61
C ALA A 276 -14.45 9.25 -29.52
N ASP A 277 -14.86 10.53 -29.56
CA ASP A 277 -13.97 11.67 -29.40
C ASP A 277 -13.33 11.69 -27.99
N HIS A 278 -14.11 11.46 -26.93
CA HIS A 278 -13.57 11.32 -25.58
C HIS A 278 -12.48 10.24 -25.50
N ARG A 279 -12.75 9.04 -26.05
CA ARG A 279 -11.78 7.94 -26.06
C ARG A 279 -10.51 8.27 -26.85
N GLU A 280 -10.61 8.96 -27.98
CA GLU A 280 -9.43 9.39 -28.76
C GLU A 280 -8.64 10.50 -28.04
N ARG A 281 -9.32 11.46 -27.38
CA ARG A 281 -8.66 12.47 -26.53
C ARG A 281 -7.87 11.82 -25.40
N VAL A 282 -8.46 10.86 -24.68
CA VAL A 282 -7.78 10.11 -23.61
C VAL A 282 -6.63 9.26 -24.15
N ASN A 283 -6.79 8.62 -25.33
CA ASN A 283 -5.72 7.87 -25.99
C ASN A 283 -4.54 8.78 -26.37
N ARG A 284 -4.81 9.94 -27.00
CA ARG A 284 -3.77 10.94 -27.32
C ARG A 284 -3.06 11.46 -26.08
N LEU A 285 -3.80 11.70 -25.00
CA LEU A 285 -3.25 12.15 -23.72
C LEU A 285 -2.35 11.07 -23.09
N ALA A 286 -2.81 9.82 -23.02
CA ALA A 286 -2.01 8.68 -22.56
C ALA A 286 -0.71 8.50 -23.37
N LYS A 287 -0.80 8.57 -24.72
CA LYS A 287 0.37 8.57 -25.61
C LYS A 287 1.35 9.70 -25.30
N SER A 288 0.85 10.89 -24.92
CA SER A 288 1.68 12.04 -24.57
C SER A 288 2.39 11.91 -23.21
N PHE A 289 1.90 11.06 -22.31
CA PHE A 289 2.52 10.81 -21.01
C PHE A 289 3.61 9.73 -21.05
N ILE A 290 3.56 8.76 -21.97
CA ILE A 290 4.57 7.68 -22.12
C ILE A 290 6.03 8.19 -22.09
N PRO A 291 6.42 9.33 -22.73
CA PRO A 291 7.76 9.90 -22.61
C PRO A 291 8.14 10.33 -21.19
N PHE A 292 7.22 10.93 -20.43
CA PHE A 292 7.47 11.39 -19.06
C PHE A 292 7.72 10.21 -18.10
N VAL A 293 6.87 9.18 -18.18
CA VAL A 293 7.02 7.94 -17.38
C VAL A 293 8.34 7.23 -17.74
N LYS A 294 8.72 7.20 -19.03
CA LYS A 294 10.06 6.70 -19.46
C LYS A 294 11.21 7.54 -18.90
N LEU A 295 11.09 8.86 -18.84
CA LEU A 295 12.13 9.74 -18.32
C LEU A 295 12.30 9.58 -16.80
N GLY A 296 11.20 9.52 -16.04
CA GLY A 296 11.22 9.22 -14.60
C GLY A 296 11.88 7.87 -14.32
N ARG A 297 11.50 6.82 -15.07
CA ARG A 297 12.14 5.51 -14.93
C ARG A 297 13.63 5.53 -15.26
N ILE A 298 14.03 6.18 -16.35
CA ILE A 298 15.46 6.31 -16.73
C ILE A 298 16.25 7.11 -15.68
N PHE A 299 15.63 8.08 -15.03
CA PHE A 299 16.22 8.84 -13.92
C PHE A 299 16.48 7.91 -12.73
N TYR A 300 15.44 7.25 -12.19
CA TYR A 300 15.60 6.36 -11.04
C TYR A 300 16.50 5.16 -11.33
N ASP A 301 16.44 4.57 -12.52
CA ASP A 301 17.36 3.52 -12.98
C ASP A 301 18.83 3.93 -12.83
N LYS A 302 19.17 5.15 -13.29
CA LYS A 302 20.55 5.68 -13.23
C LYS A 302 21.00 5.98 -11.81
N LEU A 303 20.09 6.36 -10.92
CA LEU A 303 20.38 6.57 -9.50
C LEU A 303 20.51 5.25 -8.72
N SER A 304 19.81 4.19 -9.18
CA SER A 304 19.68 2.89 -8.49
C SER A 304 20.69 1.82 -8.90
N LYS A 305 21.08 1.78 -10.17
CA LYS A 305 21.81 0.64 -10.77
C LYS A 305 23.32 0.80 -10.61
N THR A 306 23.86 0.12 -9.59
CA THR A 306 25.29 0.06 -9.23
C THR A 306 26.07 -1.04 -9.96
N THR A 307 25.39 -1.94 -10.67
CA THR A 307 25.92 -3.25 -11.11
C THR A 307 26.68 -3.23 -12.43
N THR A 308 26.45 -2.25 -13.31
CA THR A 308 27.18 -2.09 -14.58
C THR A 308 28.09 -0.87 -14.61
N ASN A 309 27.77 0.16 -13.83
CA ASN A 309 28.67 1.25 -13.47
C ASN A 309 28.42 1.64 -12.01
N ARG A 310 29.48 2.08 -11.33
CA ARG A 310 29.33 2.82 -10.07
C ARG A 310 28.57 4.13 -10.38
N PRO A 311 27.63 4.60 -9.55
CA PRO A 311 26.96 5.87 -9.80
C PRO A 311 27.99 7.00 -10.00
N PRO A 312 27.72 7.98 -10.87
CA PRO A 312 28.70 9.00 -11.26
C PRO A 312 29.02 9.98 -10.12
N PHE A 313 28.25 9.93 -9.04
CA PHE A 313 28.47 10.61 -7.77
C PHE A 313 28.59 9.56 -6.65
N ARG A 314 29.16 9.97 -5.51
CA ARG A 314 28.86 9.35 -4.22
C ARG A 314 28.10 10.37 -3.40
N LEU A 315 27.09 9.94 -2.64
CA LEU A 315 26.57 10.78 -1.58
C LEU A 315 27.60 10.85 -0.45
N ASP A 316 27.57 11.95 0.31
CA ASP A 316 28.41 12.07 1.50
C ASP A 316 27.94 11.06 2.57
N THR A 317 28.89 10.34 3.15
CA THR A 317 28.64 9.41 4.26
C THR A 317 28.18 10.12 5.53
N GLU A 318 28.46 11.42 5.67
CA GLU A 318 28.14 12.21 6.87
C GLU A 318 26.90 13.11 6.70
N MET A 319 26.06 12.96 5.66
CA MET A 319 24.79 13.71 5.56
C MET A 319 23.92 13.57 6.82
N SER A 320 23.37 14.68 7.29
CA SER A 320 22.41 14.74 8.38
C SER A 320 21.02 14.23 7.97
N SER A 321 20.13 14.01 8.95
CA SER A 321 18.75 13.61 8.70
C SER A 321 17.95 14.62 7.87
N ASP A 322 18.20 15.93 8.04
CA ASP A 322 17.50 16.96 7.26
C ASP A 322 17.96 16.97 5.79
N GLU A 323 19.25 16.68 5.52
CA GLU A 323 19.77 16.51 4.16
C GLU A 323 19.25 15.21 3.50
N LEU A 324 19.14 14.13 4.28
CA LEU A 324 18.58 12.84 3.84
C LEU A 324 17.08 12.91 3.51
N GLU A 325 16.27 13.58 4.35
CA GLU A 325 14.85 13.80 4.08
C GLU A 325 14.67 14.75 2.88
N LEU A 326 15.45 15.85 2.81
CA LEU A 326 15.40 16.77 1.66
C LEU A 326 15.74 16.07 0.33
N LEU A 327 16.74 15.20 0.30
CA LEU A 327 17.08 14.41 -0.88
C LEU A 327 15.99 13.38 -1.23
N ALA A 328 15.38 12.74 -0.22
CA ALA A 328 14.27 11.83 -0.41
C ALA A 328 13.06 12.57 -1.02
N ASP A 329 12.59 13.66 -0.40
CA ASP A 329 11.45 14.46 -0.86
C ASP A 329 11.67 15.04 -2.27
N ARG A 330 12.88 15.55 -2.54
CA ARG A 330 13.26 16.07 -3.87
C ARG A 330 13.28 14.99 -4.95
N THR A 331 13.47 13.72 -4.58
CA THR A 331 13.47 12.61 -5.54
C THR A 331 12.14 11.87 -5.61
N SER A 332 11.32 11.81 -4.56
CA SER A 332 9.98 11.19 -4.62
C SER A 332 8.95 12.04 -5.37
N TRP A 333 9.17 13.36 -5.51
CA TRP A 333 8.29 14.26 -6.27
C TRP A 333 7.94 13.72 -7.67
N ILE A 334 8.92 13.12 -8.37
CA ILE A 334 8.75 12.67 -9.76
C ILE A 334 7.82 11.45 -9.84
N GLU A 335 7.98 10.48 -8.94
CA GLU A 335 7.10 9.33 -8.73
C GLU A 335 5.67 9.80 -8.44
N SER A 336 5.45 10.56 -7.36
CA SER A 336 4.12 11.01 -6.95
C SER A 336 3.41 11.86 -8.03
N SER A 337 4.15 12.73 -8.73
CA SER A 337 3.59 13.52 -9.85
C SER A 337 3.14 12.65 -11.02
N ILE A 338 3.75 11.47 -11.22
CA ILE A 338 3.35 10.54 -12.28
C ILE A 338 2.20 9.66 -11.81
N ASP A 339 2.18 9.23 -10.55
CA ASP A 339 1.08 8.44 -9.99
C ASP A 339 -0.23 9.23 -9.97
N ASP A 340 -0.18 10.53 -9.61
CA ASP A 340 -1.31 11.45 -9.73
C ASP A 340 -1.84 11.55 -11.17
N LEU A 341 -0.95 11.69 -12.15
CA LEU A 341 -1.30 11.72 -13.57
C LEU A 341 -1.92 10.39 -14.03
N MET A 342 -1.41 9.27 -13.54
CA MET A 342 -1.92 7.93 -13.83
C MET A 342 -3.29 7.69 -13.19
N GLY A 343 -3.53 8.21 -11.99
CA GLY A 343 -4.82 8.20 -11.30
C GLY A 343 -5.87 9.02 -12.06
N GLU A 344 -5.52 10.23 -12.53
CA GLU A 344 -6.40 11.07 -13.35
C GLU A 344 -6.68 10.46 -14.73
N LEU A 345 -5.67 9.91 -15.41
CA LEU A 345 -5.84 9.14 -16.65
C LEU A 345 -6.78 7.95 -16.46
N SER A 346 -6.61 7.19 -15.37
CA SER A 346 -7.42 6.00 -15.07
C SER A 346 -8.88 6.36 -14.79
N GLN A 347 -9.14 7.52 -14.19
CA GLN A 347 -10.50 8.04 -14.03
C GLN A 347 -11.09 8.51 -15.36
N LEU A 348 -10.32 9.22 -16.19
CA LEU A 348 -10.73 9.65 -17.54
C LEU A 348 -10.98 8.48 -18.50
N HIS A 349 -10.28 7.36 -18.34
CA HIS A 349 -10.56 6.14 -19.10
C HIS A 349 -11.89 5.48 -18.70
N LYS A 350 -12.34 5.69 -17.45
CA LYS A 350 -13.59 5.16 -16.89
C LYS A 350 -14.80 6.09 -17.10
N SER A 351 -14.59 7.41 -17.20
CA SER A 351 -15.67 8.41 -17.35
C SER A 351 -15.22 9.65 -18.14
N SER A 352 -16.17 10.25 -18.88
CA SER A 352 -15.98 11.55 -19.55
C SER A 352 -16.20 12.76 -18.63
N GLU A 353 -16.63 12.53 -17.38
CA GLU A 353 -16.99 13.59 -16.45
C GLU A 353 -15.79 14.45 -16.02
N ASN A 354 -15.96 15.77 -16.04
CA ASN A 354 -14.96 16.78 -15.69
C ASN A 354 -13.69 16.79 -16.59
N LEU A 355 -13.73 16.23 -17.80
CA LEU A 355 -12.58 16.14 -18.74
C LEU A 355 -11.67 17.38 -18.77
N GLU A 356 -12.21 18.55 -19.11
CA GLU A 356 -11.42 19.79 -19.24
C GLU A 356 -10.86 20.28 -17.89
N ARG A 357 -11.55 20.03 -16.76
CA ARG A 357 -11.07 20.36 -15.41
C ARG A 357 -9.86 19.49 -15.06
N ARG A 358 -9.95 18.19 -15.34
CA ARG A 358 -8.88 17.20 -15.10
C ARG A 358 -7.66 17.46 -16.00
N ILE A 359 -7.87 17.77 -17.28
CA ILE A 359 -6.80 18.19 -18.21
C ILE A 359 -6.12 19.49 -17.74
N SER A 360 -6.87 20.48 -17.27
CA SER A 360 -6.29 21.72 -16.71
C SER A 360 -5.46 21.43 -15.46
N TRP A 361 -5.97 20.58 -14.55
CA TRP A 361 -5.26 20.17 -13.33
C TRP A 361 -3.94 19.44 -13.66
N MET A 362 -4.00 18.38 -14.47
CA MET A 362 -2.81 17.62 -14.88
C MET A 362 -1.72 18.51 -15.51
N ARG A 363 -2.12 19.50 -16.32
CA ARG A 363 -1.18 20.45 -16.94
C ARG A 363 -0.55 21.40 -15.92
N ASN A 364 -1.36 21.99 -15.03
CA ASN A 364 -0.93 23.10 -14.17
C ASN A 364 -0.31 22.64 -12.84
N GLU A 365 -0.80 21.55 -12.25
CA GLU A 365 -0.44 21.11 -10.90
C GLU A 365 0.53 19.91 -10.90
N ALA A 366 0.47 19.01 -11.89
CA ALA A 366 1.37 17.86 -11.98
C ALA A 366 2.51 18.05 -13.00
N VAL A 367 2.21 18.46 -14.23
CA VAL A 367 3.24 18.61 -15.29
C VAL A 367 4.10 19.86 -15.12
N MET A 368 3.51 21.02 -14.80
CA MET A 368 4.28 22.27 -14.64
C MET A 368 5.35 22.17 -13.52
N PRO A 369 5.08 21.60 -12.33
CA PRO A 369 6.12 21.43 -11.32
C PRO A 369 7.24 20.47 -11.70
N LEU A 370 7.00 19.46 -12.54
CA LEU A 370 8.09 18.62 -13.08
C LEU A 370 9.08 19.46 -13.89
N PHE A 371 8.61 20.40 -14.71
CA PHE A 371 9.47 21.34 -15.44
C PHE A 371 10.09 22.41 -14.52
N LEU A 372 9.31 23.01 -13.63
CA LEU A 372 9.78 24.09 -12.74
C LEU A 372 10.78 23.59 -11.68
N GLY A 373 10.59 22.39 -11.14
CA GLY A 373 11.52 21.76 -10.20
C GLY A 373 12.89 21.52 -10.83
N CYS A 374 12.92 21.06 -12.08
CA CYS A 374 14.17 20.94 -12.85
C CYS A 374 14.83 22.31 -13.08
N LEU A 375 14.05 23.37 -13.35
CA LEU A 375 14.60 24.72 -13.56
C LEU A 375 15.14 25.35 -12.27
N TRP A 376 14.49 25.14 -11.12
CA TRP A 376 14.99 25.60 -9.81
C TRP A 376 16.32 24.94 -9.42
N GLN A 377 16.52 23.67 -9.78
CA GLN A 377 17.80 22.98 -9.59
C GLN A 377 18.95 23.60 -10.40
N PHE A 378 18.69 24.23 -11.54
CA PHE A 378 19.71 24.95 -12.33
C PHE A 378 19.89 26.43 -11.94
N SER A 379 19.00 26.98 -11.10
CA SER A 379 19.03 28.41 -10.73
C SER A 379 19.64 28.70 -9.35
N SER A 380 20.15 27.68 -8.64
CA SER A 380 20.62 27.83 -7.25
C SER A 380 22.16 27.87 -7.12
N ASP A 381 22.91 27.68 -8.21
CA ASP A 381 24.38 27.64 -8.24
C ASP A 381 25.02 28.93 -8.81
N HIS A 382 24.57 30.12 -8.37
CA HIS A 382 25.15 31.44 -8.71
C HIS A 382 25.16 32.39 -7.49
#